data_AF-A0A812VRX8-F1
#
_entry.id   AF-A0A812VRX8-F1
#
_cell.length_a   1.000
_cell.length_b   1.000
_cell.length_c   1.000
_cell.angle_alpha   90.00
_cell.angle_beta   90.00
_cell.angle_gamma   90.00
#
_symmetry.space_group_name_H-M   'P 1'
#
loop_
_entity.id
_entity.type
_entity.pdbx_description
1 polymer ?
#
loop_
_entity_poly.entity_id
_entity_poly.type
_entity_poly.pdbx_seq_one_letter_code
_entity_poly.pdbx_strand_id
1 'polypeptide(L)'
;MGANCVSHGKPCGQPGEAYRSPRTPKDEDDVSRLTMWQHDVEALKEEALKRQQRREQEAAARQARIEAAEKVADEAQRPRQVNVNGGGTLPLHTAQTNKASHEKPQENPHSSKQEGDRRDAEIAKAPKESEATKAHSAASGSPVLPLGAVTSRTQSPAAEVKDADEVLSKAQDPSQVRYLLEVKIVSAVKLPETGDRPFVVGLARCNNPVKFRTKSSSSREKAVWNQASKLQIGRGDFLTFRVQDADLDDTASYFARATLDFDRMVPSGFEDEIPLEDSSGNQVPGGGIKVRVRVQGAFSATGQEA
;
A
#
# COMPACT_ATOMS: atom_id res chain seq x y z
N MET A 1 -35.42 58.49 8.14
CA MET A 1 -36.50 58.46 7.11
C MET A 1 -36.15 57.31 6.16
N GLY A 2 -36.95 56.29 5.90
CA GLY A 2 -38.30 55.99 6.35
C GLY A 2 -38.48 54.48 6.57
N ALA A 3 -39.56 54.17 7.26
CA ALA A 3 -40.09 52.85 7.55
C ALA A 3 -40.82 52.25 6.33
N ASN A 4 -40.91 50.92 6.23
CA ASN A 4 -42.23 50.27 6.28
C ASN A 4 -42.14 48.73 6.36
N CYS A 5 -43.02 48.21 7.21
CA CYS A 5 -43.32 46.82 7.50
C CYS A 5 -44.17 46.18 6.38
N VAL A 6 -44.05 44.85 6.17
CA VAL A 6 -45.22 43.99 5.92
C VAL A 6 -44.97 42.62 6.56
N SER A 7 -45.75 42.36 7.60
CA SER A 7 -45.97 41.05 8.21
C SER A 7 -47.04 40.31 7.42
N HIS A 8 -46.78 39.06 7.03
CA HIS A 8 -47.84 38.10 6.74
C HIS A 8 -47.52 36.78 7.43
N GLY A 9 -48.17 36.54 8.57
CA GLY A 9 -48.43 35.20 9.03
C GLY A 9 -49.57 34.57 8.22
N LYS A 10 -49.51 33.25 8.03
CA LYS A 10 -50.70 32.40 8.01
C LYS A 10 -50.39 30.99 8.54
N PRO A 11 -51.40 30.30 9.09
CA PRO A 11 -51.28 29.22 10.06
C PRO A 11 -51.77 27.86 9.52
N CYS A 12 -51.85 26.88 10.43
CA CYS A 12 -52.57 25.60 10.33
C CYS A 12 -51.85 24.55 9.46
N GLY A 13 -51.42 23.41 10.00
CA GLY A 13 -52.22 22.46 10.78
C GLY A 13 -52.75 21.40 9.82
N GLN A 14 -51.96 20.36 9.54
CA GLN A 14 -52.44 19.14 8.89
C GLN A 14 -52.56 18.01 9.93
N PRO A 15 -53.75 17.42 10.10
CA PRO A 15 -53.96 16.24 10.93
C PRO A 15 -53.76 14.96 10.12
N GLY A 16 -53.17 13.95 10.77
CA GLY A 16 -53.49 12.55 10.50
C GLY A 16 -52.64 11.82 9.48
N GLU A 17 -51.34 11.64 9.74
CA GLU A 17 -50.67 10.44 9.25
C GLU A 17 -51.07 9.27 10.15
N ALA A 18 -51.91 8.40 9.60
CA ALA A 18 -52.28 7.13 10.19
C ALA A 18 -51.00 6.34 10.54
N TYR A 19 -50.84 6.03 11.81
CA TYR A 19 -49.92 5.02 12.33
C TYR A 19 -50.10 3.73 11.52
N ARG A 20 -49.23 3.51 10.51
CA ARG A 20 -49.07 2.18 9.94
C ARG A 20 -48.34 1.35 10.99
N SER A 21 -49.05 0.39 11.57
CA SER A 21 -48.44 -0.62 12.44
C SER A 21 -47.15 -1.15 11.82
N PRO A 22 -46.06 -1.26 12.60
CA PRO A 22 -44.83 -1.89 12.16
C PRO A 22 -45.20 -3.28 11.63
N ARG A 23 -44.99 -3.51 10.33
CA ARG A 23 -45.05 -4.88 9.80
C ARG A 23 -43.96 -5.65 10.51
N THR A 24 -44.35 -6.63 11.32
CA THR A 24 -43.43 -7.62 11.88
C THR A 24 -42.65 -8.22 10.71
N PRO A 25 -41.31 -8.27 10.79
CA PRO A 25 -40.50 -8.94 9.79
C PRO A 25 -41.03 -10.36 9.61
N LYS A 26 -41.32 -10.76 8.37
CA LYS A 26 -41.64 -12.16 8.07
C LYS A 26 -40.36 -12.97 8.28
N ASP A 27 -40.40 -13.92 9.21
CA ASP A 27 -39.29 -14.83 9.55
C ASP A 27 -38.79 -15.72 8.38
N GLU A 28 -39.37 -15.59 7.18
CA GLU A 28 -39.03 -16.40 6.01
C GLU A 28 -37.78 -15.88 5.26
N ASP A 29 -37.37 -14.62 5.47
CA ASP A 29 -36.19 -14.02 4.80
C ASP A 29 -34.85 -14.36 5.50
N ASP A 30 -34.87 -14.86 6.74
CA ASP A 30 -33.64 -15.14 7.51
C ASP A 30 -32.95 -16.44 7.10
N VAL A 31 -33.70 -17.44 6.62
CA VAL A 31 -33.12 -18.71 6.15
C VAL A 31 -32.30 -18.50 4.87
N SER A 32 -32.75 -17.61 3.98
CA SER A 32 -32.03 -17.29 2.73
C SER A 32 -30.73 -16.50 2.97
N ARG A 33 -30.68 -15.69 4.04
CA ARG A 33 -29.45 -14.97 4.41
C ARG A 33 -28.40 -15.90 5.01
N LEU A 34 -28.84 -16.93 5.73
CA LEU A 34 -27.93 -17.90 6.36
C LEU A 34 -27.23 -18.80 5.33
N THR A 35 -27.95 -19.24 4.28
CA THR A 35 -27.38 -20.09 3.22
C THR A 35 -26.41 -19.32 2.32
N MET A 36 -26.68 -18.03 2.06
CA MET A 36 -25.77 -17.17 1.30
C MET A 36 -24.44 -16.96 2.03
N TRP A 37 -24.47 -16.74 3.35
CA TRP A 37 -23.26 -16.60 4.16
C TRP A 37 -22.41 -17.88 4.20
N GLN A 38 -23.05 -19.06 4.21
CA GLN A 38 -22.33 -20.34 4.13
C GLN A 38 -21.56 -20.48 2.82
N HIS A 39 -22.17 -20.11 1.69
CA HIS A 39 -21.49 -20.12 0.39
C HIS A 39 -20.31 -19.15 0.34
N ASP A 40 -20.45 -17.93 0.89
CA ASP A 40 -19.35 -16.95 0.92
C ASP A 40 -18.17 -17.46 1.79
N VAL A 41 -18.47 -18.12 2.91
CA VAL A 41 -17.44 -18.72 3.77
C VAL A 41 -16.73 -19.88 3.08
N GLU A 42 -17.45 -20.71 2.32
CA GLU A 42 -16.85 -21.79 1.54
C GLU A 42 -15.98 -21.25 0.39
N ALA A 43 -16.45 -20.22 -0.32
CA ALA A 43 -15.68 -19.57 -1.38
C ALA A 43 -14.36 -18.95 -0.85
N LEU A 44 -14.40 -18.32 0.32
CA LEU A 44 -13.19 -17.79 0.98
C LEU A 44 -12.21 -18.90 1.39
N LYS A 45 -12.70 -20.06 1.85
CA LYS A 45 -11.86 -21.21 2.17
C LYS A 45 -11.20 -21.79 0.92
N GLU A 46 -11.94 -21.92 -0.18
CA GLU A 46 -11.42 -22.40 -1.45
C GLU A 46 -10.35 -21.44 -2.01
N GLU A 47 -10.60 -20.13 -1.97
CA GLU A 47 -9.64 -19.13 -2.42
C GLU A 47 -8.36 -19.12 -1.55
N ALA A 48 -8.50 -19.31 -0.24
CA ALA A 48 -7.37 -19.44 0.68
C ALA A 48 -6.53 -20.70 0.38
N LEU A 49 -7.18 -21.85 0.12
CA LEU A 49 -6.49 -23.08 -0.27
C LEU A 49 -5.73 -22.90 -1.59
N LYS A 50 -6.35 -22.27 -2.58
CA LYS A 50 -5.72 -21.98 -3.88
C LYS A 50 -4.51 -21.06 -3.74
N ARG A 51 -4.59 -20.04 -2.87
CA ARG A 51 -3.43 -19.17 -2.54
C ARG A 51 -2.32 -19.96 -1.85
N GLN A 52 -2.64 -20.90 -0.97
CA GLN A 52 -1.65 -21.76 -0.31
C GLN A 52 -0.95 -22.67 -1.34
N GLN A 53 -1.69 -23.35 -2.21
CA GLN A 53 -1.13 -24.19 -3.26
C GLN A 53 -0.21 -23.41 -4.20
N ARG A 54 -0.57 -22.17 -4.57
CA ARG A 54 0.30 -21.32 -5.41
C ARG A 54 1.62 -21.00 -4.70
N ARG A 55 1.61 -20.74 -3.39
CA ARG A 55 2.84 -20.50 -2.60
C ARG A 55 3.71 -21.76 -2.52
N GLU A 56 3.10 -22.92 -2.34
CA GLU A 56 3.81 -24.21 -2.30
C GLU A 56 4.44 -24.54 -3.66
N GLN A 57 3.71 -24.33 -4.76
CA GLN A 57 4.24 -24.49 -6.12
C GLN A 57 5.41 -23.52 -6.40
N GLU A 58 5.29 -22.26 -5.99
CA GLU A 58 6.38 -21.28 -6.15
C GLU A 58 7.60 -21.65 -5.31
N ALA A 59 7.40 -22.12 -4.08
CA ALA A 59 8.48 -22.59 -3.21
C ALA A 59 9.20 -23.82 -3.81
N ALA A 60 8.44 -24.80 -4.31
CA ALA A 60 8.99 -25.98 -4.99
C ALA A 60 9.78 -25.59 -6.25
N ALA A 61 9.26 -24.67 -7.07
CA ALA A 61 9.95 -24.17 -8.25
C ALA A 61 11.25 -23.43 -7.90
N ARG A 62 11.27 -22.65 -6.82
CA ARG A 62 12.50 -22.02 -6.31
C ARG A 62 13.52 -23.04 -5.86
N GLN A 63 13.09 -24.09 -5.14
CA GLN A 63 13.99 -25.14 -4.67
C GLN A 63 14.60 -25.94 -5.83
N ALA A 64 13.79 -26.28 -6.85
CA ALA A 64 14.28 -26.95 -8.06
C ALA A 64 15.33 -26.09 -8.82
N ARG A 65 15.19 -24.76 -8.84
CA ARG A 65 16.19 -23.87 -9.43
C ARG A 65 17.51 -23.86 -8.65
N ILE A 66 17.45 -23.91 -7.32
CA ILE A 66 18.65 -23.99 -6.49
C ILE A 66 19.37 -25.32 -6.74
N GLU A 67 18.66 -26.44 -6.70
CA GLU A 67 19.24 -27.77 -6.96
C GLU A 67 19.86 -27.87 -8.36
N ALA A 68 19.19 -27.32 -9.38
CA ALA A 68 19.73 -27.26 -10.73
C ALA A 68 21.02 -26.42 -10.80
N ALA A 69 21.08 -25.28 -10.10
CA ALA A 69 22.26 -24.43 -10.05
C ALA A 69 23.43 -25.12 -9.32
N GLU A 70 23.16 -25.83 -8.22
CA GLU A 70 24.17 -26.62 -7.49
C GLU A 70 24.74 -27.74 -8.37
N LYS A 71 23.89 -28.43 -9.13
CA LYS A 71 24.33 -29.49 -10.05
C LYS A 71 25.24 -28.97 -11.17
N VAL A 72 24.94 -27.79 -11.71
CA VAL A 72 25.79 -27.11 -12.70
C VAL A 72 27.12 -26.67 -12.08
N ALA A 73 27.12 -26.22 -10.82
CA ALA A 73 28.33 -25.83 -10.10
C ALA A 73 29.25 -27.04 -9.81
N ASP A 74 28.69 -28.19 -9.43
CA ASP A 74 29.45 -29.43 -9.21
C ASP A 74 30.08 -29.94 -10.51
N GLU A 75 29.34 -29.89 -11.63
CA GLU A 75 29.87 -30.27 -12.94
C GLU A 75 31.02 -29.36 -13.39
N ALA A 76 30.95 -28.07 -13.07
CA ALA A 76 32.03 -27.11 -13.34
C ALA A 76 33.28 -27.35 -12.46
N GLN A 77 33.11 -27.87 -11.25
CA GLN A 77 34.23 -28.20 -10.35
C GLN A 77 34.89 -29.54 -10.67
N ARG A 78 34.25 -30.38 -11.49
CA ARG A 78 34.82 -31.67 -11.86
C ARG A 78 36.12 -31.43 -12.64
N PRO A 79 37.29 -31.79 -12.10
CA PRO A 79 38.56 -31.54 -12.75
C PRO A 79 38.51 -32.21 -14.12
N ARG A 80 38.70 -31.42 -15.18
CA ARG A 80 38.90 -31.94 -16.54
C ARG A 80 40.04 -32.94 -16.44
N GLN A 81 39.72 -34.22 -16.32
CA GLN A 81 40.69 -35.28 -16.54
C GLN A 81 41.04 -35.17 -18.01
N VAL A 82 42.10 -34.41 -18.26
CA VAL A 82 42.75 -34.36 -19.56
C VAL A 82 43.22 -35.77 -19.79
N ASN A 83 42.45 -36.53 -20.56
CA ASN A 83 42.86 -37.84 -21.04
C ASN A 83 43.99 -37.58 -22.04
N VAL A 84 45.21 -37.41 -21.52
CA VAL A 84 46.44 -37.33 -22.31
C VAL A 84 46.76 -38.75 -22.74
N ASN A 85 46.07 -39.25 -23.76
CA ASN A 85 46.50 -40.44 -24.45
C ASN A 85 46.12 -40.39 -25.92
N GLY A 86 47.15 -40.45 -26.76
CA GLY A 86 47.03 -40.86 -28.16
C GLY A 86 46.76 -39.73 -29.13
N GLY A 87 47.80 -39.34 -29.86
CA GLY A 87 47.66 -38.51 -31.04
C GLY A 87 46.88 -39.19 -32.17
N GLY A 88 46.55 -38.39 -33.17
CA GLY A 88 46.07 -38.90 -34.45
C GLY A 88 44.86 -38.16 -34.98
N THR A 89 45.15 -37.35 -35.99
CA THR A 89 44.29 -37.09 -37.15
C THR A 89 43.01 -36.29 -36.95
N LEU A 90 43.08 -35.07 -37.50
CA LEU A 90 41.97 -34.23 -37.92
C LEU A 90 40.90 -35.02 -38.70
N PRO A 91 39.60 -34.77 -38.42
CA PRO A 91 38.59 -34.80 -39.45
C PRO A 91 37.97 -33.42 -39.62
N LEU A 92 38.13 -32.93 -40.84
CA LEU A 92 37.40 -31.83 -41.44
C LEU A 92 35.98 -32.34 -41.75
N HIS A 93 34.94 -31.98 -41.01
CA HIS A 93 33.56 -32.27 -41.45
C HIS A 93 32.53 -31.21 -41.01
N THR A 94 32.04 -30.50 -42.03
CA THR A 94 30.64 -30.10 -42.30
C THR A 94 29.75 -29.65 -41.14
N ALA A 95 29.51 -28.34 -41.10
CA ALA A 95 28.39 -27.71 -40.40
C ALA A 95 27.06 -28.14 -41.04
N GLN A 96 26.31 -28.99 -40.35
CA GLN A 96 24.91 -29.32 -40.65
C GLN A 96 24.03 -28.47 -39.72
N THR A 97 23.32 -27.52 -40.31
CA THR A 97 22.32 -26.68 -39.64
C THR A 97 21.09 -27.54 -39.30
N ASN A 98 20.95 -27.93 -38.04
CA ASN A 98 19.71 -28.52 -37.53
C ASN A 98 18.76 -27.43 -37.06
N LYS A 99 17.72 -27.25 -37.87
CA LYS A 99 16.53 -26.44 -37.67
C LYS A 99 15.62 -27.21 -36.70
N ALA A 100 15.59 -26.83 -35.42
CA ALA A 100 14.68 -27.41 -34.45
C ALA A 100 13.38 -26.59 -34.41
N SER A 101 12.30 -27.23 -34.83
CA SER A 101 10.92 -26.79 -34.77
C SER A 101 10.50 -26.50 -33.33
N HIS A 102 9.96 -25.31 -33.10
CA HIS A 102 9.32 -24.94 -31.85
C HIS A 102 7.83 -25.30 -31.96
N GLU A 103 7.44 -26.37 -31.29
CA GLU A 103 6.06 -26.83 -31.19
C GLU A 103 5.33 -25.99 -30.14
N LYS A 104 4.19 -25.42 -30.56
CA LYS A 104 3.38 -24.46 -29.82
C LYS A 104 2.17 -25.20 -29.25
N PRO A 105 1.94 -25.20 -27.92
CA PRO A 105 0.67 -25.65 -27.39
C PRO A 105 -0.41 -24.60 -27.63
N GLN A 106 -1.47 -25.05 -28.29
CA GLN A 106 -2.69 -24.33 -28.57
C GLN A 106 -3.69 -24.66 -27.45
N GLU A 107 -4.09 -23.68 -26.64
CA GLU A 107 -5.30 -23.78 -25.82
C GLU A 107 -6.18 -22.54 -25.96
N ASN A 108 -7.48 -22.83 -25.98
CA ASN A 108 -8.58 -22.03 -26.47
C ASN A 108 -9.18 -21.12 -25.38
N PRO A 109 -10.02 -20.15 -25.78
CA PRO A 109 -10.49 -19.08 -24.92
C PRO A 109 -11.82 -19.44 -24.23
N HIS A 110 -11.94 -19.16 -22.94
CA HIS A 110 -13.25 -19.00 -22.31
C HIS A 110 -13.37 -17.63 -21.63
N SER A 111 -14.21 -16.83 -22.27
CA SER A 111 -14.86 -15.62 -21.81
C SER A 111 -15.61 -15.85 -20.50
N SER A 112 -15.50 -14.95 -19.52
CA SER A 112 -16.61 -14.61 -18.61
C SER A 112 -16.38 -13.27 -17.91
N LYS A 113 -17.36 -12.39 -18.14
CA LYS A 113 -17.65 -11.11 -17.48
C LYS A 113 -18.07 -11.30 -16.02
N GLN A 114 -17.78 -10.31 -15.18
CA GLN A 114 -18.63 -9.67 -14.13
C GLN A 114 -17.66 -8.94 -13.16
N GLU A 115 -17.67 -7.62 -12.93
CA GLU A 115 -18.72 -6.62 -12.65
C GLU A 115 -19.39 -6.78 -11.27
N GLY A 116 -19.26 -5.75 -10.42
CA GLY A 116 -19.91 -5.55 -9.11
C GLY A 116 -18.89 -5.55 -7.96
N ASP A 117 -18.39 -4.43 -7.42
CA ASP A 117 -19.07 -3.33 -6.70
C ASP A 117 -19.89 -3.80 -5.48
N ARG A 118 -19.35 -3.57 -4.26
CA ARG A 118 -20.01 -3.26 -2.97
C ARG A 118 -18.99 -3.46 -1.83
N ARG A 119 -18.54 -2.40 -1.15
CA ARG A 119 -19.16 -1.64 -0.04
C ARG A 119 -19.04 -2.30 1.33
N ASP A 120 -18.64 -1.43 2.25
CA ASP A 120 -18.29 -1.54 3.65
C ASP A 120 -19.29 -2.29 4.54
N ALA A 121 -18.76 -2.98 5.55
CA ALA A 121 -19.48 -3.31 6.78
C ALA A 121 -18.55 -3.17 7.99
N GLU A 122 -18.78 -2.06 8.68
CA GLU A 122 -18.39 -1.69 10.03
C GLU A 122 -18.85 -2.75 11.06
N ILE A 123 -17.95 -3.23 11.93
CA ILE A 123 -18.34 -3.96 13.15
C ILE A 123 -17.66 -3.29 14.34
N ALA A 124 -18.46 -2.53 15.07
CA ALA A 124 -18.20 -2.09 16.41
C ALA A 124 -18.17 -3.28 17.38
N LYS A 125 -17.21 -3.30 18.31
CA LYS A 125 -17.39 -3.91 19.64
C LYS A 125 -16.48 -3.27 20.68
N ALA A 126 -17.12 -2.62 21.64
CA ALA A 126 -16.60 -2.09 22.89
C ALA A 126 -16.41 -3.22 23.95
N PRO A 127 -16.20 -2.90 25.23
CA PRO A 127 -14.89 -2.67 25.84
C PRO A 127 -14.56 -3.74 26.90
N LYS A 128 -13.29 -3.85 27.28
CA LYS A 128 -12.92 -4.47 28.57
C LYS A 128 -11.96 -3.60 29.36
N GLU A 129 -12.57 -3.00 30.36
CA GLU A 129 -12.02 -2.51 31.62
C GLU A 129 -11.02 -3.51 32.23
N SER A 130 -9.84 -3.03 32.61
CA SER A 130 -9.20 -3.43 33.86
C SER A 130 -8.17 -2.37 34.26
N GLU A 131 -8.53 -1.68 35.32
CA GLU A 131 -7.74 -0.71 36.07
C GLU A 131 -7.02 -1.45 37.21
N ALA A 132 -5.72 -1.18 37.40
CA ALA A 132 -5.08 -0.93 38.70
C ALA A 132 -3.54 -1.06 38.61
N THR A 133 -2.93 0.12 38.50
CA THR A 133 -1.66 0.60 39.08
C THR A 133 -0.99 -0.24 40.18
N LYS A 134 0.36 -0.26 40.22
CA LYS A 134 1.19 0.54 41.17
C LYS A 134 2.71 0.27 41.11
N ALA A 135 3.44 1.39 40.95
CA ALA A 135 4.76 1.80 41.51
C ALA A 135 6.12 1.18 41.11
N HIS A 136 6.93 2.04 40.47
CA HIS A 136 8.28 2.54 40.83
C HIS A 136 9.35 1.60 41.45
N SER A 137 10.50 1.43 40.76
CA SER A 137 11.73 2.25 40.93
C SER A 137 13.04 1.54 40.53
N ALA A 138 13.91 2.34 39.90
CA ALA A 138 15.39 2.40 40.03
C ALA A 138 16.34 1.46 39.23
N ALA A 139 17.50 2.08 38.93
CA ALA A 139 18.81 1.59 38.44
C ALA A 139 18.95 1.39 36.92
N SER A 140 19.69 2.24 36.20
CA SER A 140 21.16 2.42 36.18
C SER A 140 21.91 1.25 35.54
N GLY A 141 22.51 1.49 34.38
CA GLY A 141 23.56 0.64 33.82
C GLY A 141 23.53 0.53 32.30
N SER A 142 24.20 1.45 31.60
CA SER A 142 24.58 1.25 30.20
C SER A 142 25.93 0.53 30.13
N PRO A 143 26.03 -0.60 29.40
CA PRO A 143 27.29 -1.04 28.83
C PRO A 143 27.31 -0.80 27.32
N VAL A 144 28.36 -0.10 26.89
CA VAL A 144 28.81 0.04 25.51
C VAL A 144 29.39 -1.29 25.05
N LEU A 145 28.90 -1.85 23.93
CA LEU A 145 29.55 -2.95 23.21
C LEU A 145 29.37 -2.80 21.68
N PRO A 146 30.27 -3.41 20.88
CA PRO A 146 30.81 -2.81 19.67
C PRO A 146 30.10 -3.18 18.36
N LEU A 147 30.36 -2.33 17.36
CA LEU A 147 30.11 -2.54 15.94
C LEU A 147 30.60 -3.91 15.45
N GLY A 148 29.73 -4.65 14.75
CA GLY A 148 30.16 -5.75 13.90
C GLY A 148 29.02 -6.69 13.52
N ALA A 149 28.41 -6.47 12.34
CA ALA A 149 27.97 -7.50 11.40
C ALA A 149 27.15 -6.83 10.28
N VAL A 150 27.83 -6.55 9.17
CA VAL A 150 27.19 -6.34 7.87
C VAL A 150 26.42 -7.61 7.53
N THR A 151 25.09 -7.52 7.53
CA THR A 151 24.22 -8.60 7.05
C THR A 151 23.90 -8.31 5.59
N SER A 152 24.42 -9.18 4.73
CA SER A 152 24.19 -9.17 3.29
C SER A 152 22.70 -9.22 3.00
N ARG A 153 22.22 -8.17 2.33
CA ARG A 153 20.84 -7.99 1.86
C ARG A 153 20.50 -9.08 0.84
N THR A 154 19.63 -10.01 1.22
CA THR A 154 18.93 -10.92 0.31
C THR A 154 18.12 -10.09 -0.71
N GLN A 155 18.54 -10.15 -1.97
CA GLN A 155 17.86 -9.49 -3.08
C GLN A 155 16.57 -10.29 -3.40
N SER A 156 15.42 -9.73 -3.03
CA SER A 156 14.14 -10.07 -3.66
C SER A 156 14.22 -9.72 -5.15
N PRO A 157 13.50 -10.43 -6.05
CA PRO A 157 13.53 -10.18 -7.48
C PRO A 157 13.14 -8.72 -7.73
N ALA A 158 14.15 -7.92 -8.08
CA ALA A 158 14.00 -6.52 -8.35
C ALA A 158 13.25 -6.38 -9.67
N ALA A 159 12.01 -5.90 -9.62
CA ALA A 159 11.41 -5.30 -10.80
C ALA A 159 12.39 -4.23 -11.30
N GLU A 160 12.84 -4.38 -12.55
CA GLU A 160 13.84 -3.53 -13.17
C GLU A 160 13.35 -2.07 -13.15
N VAL A 161 13.99 -1.25 -12.32
CA VAL A 161 13.62 0.15 -12.14
C VAL A 161 14.20 0.92 -13.32
N LYS A 162 13.36 1.21 -14.30
CA LYS A 162 13.75 1.94 -15.51
C LYS A 162 13.66 3.46 -15.27
N ASP A 163 14.47 4.20 -16.02
CA ASP A 163 14.45 5.65 -16.03
C ASP A 163 13.03 6.14 -16.35
N ALA A 164 12.54 7.09 -15.55
CA ALA A 164 11.14 7.49 -15.60
C ALA A 164 10.75 8.11 -16.96
N ASP A 165 11.68 8.81 -17.60
CA ASP A 165 11.51 9.43 -18.91
C ASP A 165 11.39 8.38 -20.03
N GLU A 166 12.20 7.32 -19.95
CA GLU A 166 12.16 6.23 -20.92
C GLU A 166 10.82 5.49 -20.88
N VAL A 167 10.34 5.18 -19.67
CA VAL A 167 9.05 4.48 -19.50
C VAL A 167 7.90 5.31 -20.02
N LEU A 168 7.91 6.62 -19.77
CA LEU A 168 6.87 7.53 -20.25
C LEU A 168 6.84 7.62 -21.78
N SER A 169 8.01 7.63 -22.44
CA SER A 169 8.11 7.68 -23.91
C SER A 169 7.64 6.39 -24.60
N LYS A 170 7.77 5.24 -23.93
CA LYS A 170 7.40 3.91 -24.46
C LYS A 170 5.97 3.50 -24.11
N ALA A 171 5.34 4.15 -23.14
CA ALA A 171 4.00 3.80 -22.71
C ALA A 171 2.96 4.20 -23.78
N GLN A 172 2.17 3.24 -24.24
CA GLN A 172 1.07 3.49 -25.17
C GLN A 172 -0.03 4.35 -24.53
N ASP A 173 -0.21 4.22 -23.21
CA ASP A 173 -1.13 5.03 -22.41
C ASP A 173 -0.41 5.56 -21.16
N PRO A 174 -0.23 6.90 -21.03
CA PRO A 174 0.45 7.49 -19.89
C PRO A 174 -0.33 7.36 -18.57
N SER A 175 -1.61 7.02 -18.59
CA SER A 175 -2.40 6.76 -17.38
C SER A 175 -2.04 5.44 -16.70
N GLN A 176 -1.45 4.50 -17.46
CA GLN A 176 -1.01 3.20 -16.93
C GLN A 176 0.37 3.27 -16.27
N VAL A 177 1.09 4.39 -16.43
CA VAL A 177 2.40 4.57 -15.81
C VAL A 177 2.24 4.82 -14.32
N ARG A 178 2.96 4.02 -13.52
CA ARG A 178 3.06 4.13 -12.07
C ARG A 178 4.48 4.49 -11.70
N TYR A 179 4.61 5.38 -10.73
CA TYR A 179 5.88 5.86 -10.20
C TYR A 179 6.08 5.26 -8.81
N LEU A 180 7.28 4.72 -8.58
CA LEU A 180 7.73 4.31 -7.27
C LEU A 180 8.38 5.51 -6.58
N LEU A 181 7.78 5.97 -5.49
CA LEU A 181 8.26 7.09 -4.70
C LEU A 181 8.84 6.61 -3.37
N GLU A 182 9.87 7.32 -2.91
CA GLU A 182 10.30 7.32 -1.52
C GLU A 182 9.92 8.67 -0.89
N VAL A 183 9.03 8.62 0.10
CA VAL A 183 8.51 9.81 0.78
C VAL A 183 9.03 9.84 2.20
N LYS A 184 9.77 10.89 2.54
CA LYS A 184 10.33 11.15 3.85
C LYS A 184 9.62 12.32 4.52
N ILE A 185 9.02 12.06 5.68
CA ILE A 185 8.44 13.07 6.55
C ILE A 185 9.56 13.57 7.48
N VAL A 186 10.00 14.81 7.27
CA VAL A 186 11.15 15.38 7.97
C VAL A 186 10.70 15.98 9.30
N SER A 187 9.80 16.96 9.24
CA SER A 187 9.35 17.73 10.40
C SER A 187 7.97 18.36 10.18
N ALA A 188 7.35 18.82 11.26
CA ALA A 188 6.17 19.67 11.20
C ALA A 188 6.31 20.82 12.20
N VAL A 189 5.70 21.95 11.88
CA VAL A 189 5.74 23.18 12.69
C VAL A 189 4.33 23.73 12.87
N LYS A 190 4.11 24.39 14.02
CA LYS A 190 2.85 25.07 14.41
C LYS A 190 1.60 24.23 14.13
N LEU A 191 1.56 23.03 14.69
CA LEU A 191 0.39 22.17 14.63
C LEU A 191 -0.77 22.76 15.45
N PRO A 192 -2.05 22.52 15.05
CA PRO A 192 -3.19 22.94 15.84
C PRO A 192 -3.17 22.34 17.25
N GLU A 193 -3.85 22.99 18.17
CA GLU A 193 -3.85 22.63 19.58
C GLU A 193 -4.68 21.35 19.81
N THR A 194 -4.04 20.31 20.35
CA THR A 194 -4.62 18.96 20.50
C THR A 194 -4.54 18.44 21.95
N GLY A 195 -4.49 19.34 22.94
CA GLY A 195 -4.36 19.00 24.38
C GLY A 195 -2.91 18.84 24.84
N ASP A 196 -2.54 17.80 25.58
CA ASP A 196 -1.12 17.41 25.84
C ASP A 196 -0.77 16.05 25.22
N ARG A 197 -1.61 15.60 24.28
CA ARG A 197 -1.52 14.24 23.75
C ARG A 197 -0.44 14.11 22.68
N PRO A 198 0.26 12.96 22.64
CA PRO A 198 1.17 12.63 21.56
C PRO A 198 0.42 12.55 20.24
N PHE A 199 1.09 12.90 19.15
CA PHE A 199 0.50 12.88 17.81
C PHE A 199 1.44 12.19 16.82
N VAL A 200 0.88 11.81 15.68
CA VAL A 200 1.56 11.14 14.57
C VAL A 200 1.24 11.83 13.25
N VAL A 201 2.06 11.59 12.23
CA VAL A 201 1.74 11.94 10.85
C VAL A 201 1.48 10.66 10.06
N GLY A 202 0.27 10.52 9.57
CA GLY A 202 -0.15 9.49 8.63
C GLY A 202 0.07 9.93 7.19
N LEU A 203 0.56 9.01 6.36
CA LEU A 203 0.68 9.16 4.92
C LEU A 203 -0.34 8.27 4.21
N ALA A 204 -1.17 8.90 3.40
CA ALA A 204 -2.18 8.26 2.57
C ALA A 204 -1.97 8.62 1.09
N ARG A 205 -2.37 7.70 0.21
CA ARG A 205 -2.46 7.94 -1.23
C ARG A 205 -3.90 8.28 -1.57
N CYS A 206 -4.14 9.44 -2.17
CA CYS A 206 -5.47 9.97 -2.43
C CYS A 206 -6.29 10.02 -1.12
N ASN A 207 -7.58 9.69 -1.21
CA ASN A 207 -8.49 9.58 -0.06
C ASN A 207 -8.52 8.19 0.57
N ASN A 208 -7.53 7.33 0.31
CA ASN A 208 -7.45 6.00 0.90
C ASN A 208 -7.08 6.06 2.40
N PRO A 209 -7.29 4.96 3.15
CA PRO A 209 -6.76 4.84 4.50
C PRO A 209 -5.24 5.02 4.55
N VAL A 210 -4.78 5.52 5.69
CA VAL A 210 -3.36 5.76 5.99
C VAL A 210 -2.57 4.46 5.85
N LYS A 211 -1.58 4.44 4.96
CA LYS A 211 -0.73 3.25 4.71
C LYS A 211 0.54 3.25 5.55
N PHE A 212 0.96 4.42 6.02
CA PHE A 212 2.19 4.59 6.77
C PHE A 212 1.97 5.63 7.85
N ARG A 213 2.51 5.40 9.04
CA ARG A 213 2.35 6.28 10.20
C ARG A 213 3.70 6.45 10.86
N THR A 214 4.06 7.68 11.20
CA THR A 214 5.30 7.97 11.93
C THR A 214 5.23 7.51 13.38
N LYS A 215 6.38 7.50 14.06
CA LYS A 215 6.44 7.44 15.53
C LYS A 215 5.70 8.64 16.14
N SER A 216 5.20 8.47 17.36
CA SER A 216 4.58 9.55 18.12
C SER A 216 5.58 10.65 18.48
N SER A 217 5.09 11.89 18.55
CA SER A 217 5.81 13.05 19.06
C SER A 217 4.92 13.85 19.99
N SER A 218 5.50 14.48 21.01
CA SER A 218 4.79 15.36 21.95
C SER A 218 5.07 16.85 21.67
N SER A 219 6.08 17.18 20.85
CA SER A 219 6.51 18.56 20.61
C SER A 219 5.79 19.18 19.41
N ARG A 220 4.79 20.05 19.64
CA ARG A 220 3.97 20.65 18.56
C ARG A 220 4.61 21.82 17.82
N GLU A 221 5.43 22.59 18.51
CA GLU A 221 6.08 23.75 17.92
C GLU A 221 7.04 23.33 16.79
N LYS A 222 7.73 22.20 17.00
CA LYS A 222 8.74 21.67 16.09
C LYS A 222 8.93 20.16 16.30
N ALA A 223 8.08 19.35 15.67
CA ALA A 223 8.26 17.90 15.64
C ALA A 223 9.23 17.50 14.53
N VAL A 224 10.07 16.51 14.80
CA VAL A 224 11.04 15.96 13.83
C VAL A 224 10.98 14.44 13.87
N TRP A 225 10.78 13.80 12.72
CA TRP A 225 10.68 12.34 12.62
C TRP A 225 11.79 11.73 11.77
N ASN A 226 12.10 12.35 10.64
CA ASN A 226 13.05 11.82 9.65
C ASN A 226 12.72 10.39 9.16
N GLN A 227 11.44 10.03 9.04
CA GLN A 227 11.03 8.68 8.64
C GLN A 227 10.63 8.64 7.17
N ALA A 228 11.03 7.58 6.47
CA ALA A 228 10.77 7.38 5.05
C ALA A 228 9.91 6.15 4.81
N SER A 229 9.05 6.23 3.79
CA SER A 229 8.20 5.14 3.33
C SER A 229 8.21 5.07 1.81
N LYS A 230 7.99 3.88 1.25
CA LYS A 230 7.90 3.66 -0.20
C LYS A 230 6.46 3.50 -0.60
N LEU A 231 6.06 4.14 -1.68
CA LEU A 231 4.69 4.09 -2.19
C LEU A 231 4.65 4.19 -3.70
N GLN A 232 3.57 3.70 -4.29
CA GLN A 232 3.33 3.75 -5.73
C GLN A 232 2.19 4.72 -6.03
N ILE A 233 2.43 5.70 -6.91
CA ILE A 233 1.40 6.62 -7.42
C ILE A 233 1.26 6.50 -8.93
N GLY A 234 0.07 6.73 -9.45
CA GLY A 234 -0.13 6.98 -10.88
C GLY A 234 -0.49 8.44 -11.14
N ARG A 235 -0.64 8.76 -12.42
CA ARG A 235 -1.09 10.09 -12.84
C ARG A 235 -2.50 10.38 -12.29
N GLY A 236 -2.67 11.57 -11.72
CA GLY A 236 -3.93 11.98 -11.06
C GLY A 236 -4.04 11.59 -9.59
N ASP A 237 -3.10 10.79 -9.05
CA ASP A 237 -3.03 10.53 -7.61
C ASP A 237 -2.39 11.71 -6.88
N PHE A 238 -2.81 11.98 -5.65
CA PHE A 238 -2.18 12.94 -4.74
C PHE A 238 -1.75 12.26 -3.44
N LEU A 239 -0.85 12.87 -2.68
CA LEU A 239 -0.50 12.41 -1.34
C LEU A 239 -1.18 13.26 -0.29
N THR A 240 -1.74 12.60 0.71
CA THR A 240 -2.36 13.26 1.86
C THR A 240 -1.56 12.93 3.11
N PHE A 241 -1.11 13.95 3.80
CA PHE A 241 -0.46 13.87 5.11
C PHE A 241 -1.50 14.25 6.16
N ARG A 242 -1.81 13.38 7.11
CA ARG A 242 -2.80 13.63 8.17
C ARG A 242 -2.11 13.66 9.52
N VAL A 243 -2.35 14.71 10.29
CA VAL A 243 -1.87 14.82 11.68
C VAL A 243 -2.97 14.26 12.58
N GLN A 244 -2.65 13.19 13.32
CA GLN A 244 -3.63 12.42 14.10
C GLN A 244 -3.15 12.24 15.54
N ASP A 245 -4.09 12.00 16.44
CA ASP A 245 -3.78 11.60 17.82
C ASP A 245 -3.06 10.25 17.77
N ALA A 246 -2.03 10.07 18.60
CA ALA A 246 -1.32 8.80 18.65
C ALA A 246 -2.17 7.69 19.31
N ASP A 247 -3.13 8.05 20.16
CA ASP A 247 -3.94 7.07 20.90
C ASP A 247 -5.23 6.69 20.15
N LEU A 248 -5.53 7.36 19.03
CA LEU A 248 -6.67 7.02 18.20
C LEU A 248 -6.26 6.00 17.12
N ASP A 249 -6.99 4.88 17.09
CA ASP A 249 -6.94 3.91 15.99
C ASP A 249 -7.78 4.35 14.78
N ASP A 250 -8.63 5.36 14.97
CA ASP A 250 -9.47 5.90 13.91
C ASP A 250 -8.65 6.74 12.92
N THR A 251 -8.36 6.14 11.76
CA THR A 251 -7.62 6.79 10.66
C THR A 251 -8.42 7.89 9.95
N ALA A 252 -9.72 8.03 10.22
CA ALA A 252 -10.56 9.09 9.68
C ALA A 252 -10.45 10.38 10.52
N SER A 253 -10.16 10.29 11.81
CA SER A 253 -9.97 11.44 12.68
C SER A 253 -8.61 12.08 12.45
N TYR A 254 -8.58 13.38 12.13
CA TYR A 254 -7.36 14.16 11.99
C TYR A 254 -7.60 15.61 12.43
N PHE A 255 -6.54 16.24 12.93
CA PHE A 255 -6.57 17.62 13.39
C PHE A 255 -6.21 18.60 12.28
N ALA A 256 -5.25 18.19 11.45
CA ALA A 256 -4.82 18.91 10.28
C ALA A 256 -4.43 17.93 9.18
N ARG A 257 -4.48 18.40 7.94
CA ARG A 257 -4.01 17.66 6.77
C ARG A 257 -3.18 18.56 5.86
N ALA A 258 -2.33 17.96 5.06
CA ALA A 258 -1.65 18.63 3.95
C ALA A 258 -1.76 17.74 2.72
N THR A 259 -1.93 18.36 1.55
CA THR A 259 -2.08 17.65 0.28
C THR A 259 -0.94 18.03 -0.65
N LEU A 260 -0.38 17.04 -1.35
CA LEU A 260 0.65 17.23 -2.36
C LEU A 260 0.22 16.58 -3.67
N ASP A 261 0.02 17.43 -4.68
CA ASP A 261 -0.45 17.01 -6.00
C ASP A 261 0.63 16.30 -6.81
N PHE A 262 0.19 15.43 -7.72
CA PHE A 262 1.03 14.65 -8.63
C PHE A 262 2.10 15.52 -9.32
N ASP A 263 1.66 16.63 -9.93
CA ASP A 263 2.47 17.48 -10.79
C ASP A 263 3.59 18.20 -10.02
N ARG A 264 3.47 18.31 -8.68
CA ARG A 264 4.52 18.87 -7.82
C ARG A 264 5.56 17.82 -7.40
N MET A 265 5.23 16.53 -7.49
CA MET A 265 6.10 15.43 -7.04
C MET A 265 6.92 14.81 -8.15
N VAL A 266 6.42 14.80 -9.38
CA VAL A 266 6.97 14.05 -10.51
C VAL A 266 7.21 15.03 -11.65
N PRO A 267 8.29 14.90 -12.44
CA PRO A 267 9.29 13.82 -12.40
C PRO A 267 10.47 14.03 -11.44
N SER A 268 10.69 15.27 -10.98
CA SER A 268 11.94 15.64 -10.31
C SER A 268 11.99 15.30 -8.81
N GLY A 269 10.90 14.83 -8.22
CA GLY A 269 10.75 14.78 -6.76
C GLY A 269 10.22 16.10 -6.20
N PHE A 270 10.14 16.18 -4.87
CA PHE A 270 9.68 17.36 -4.15
C PHE A 270 10.44 17.47 -2.83
N GLU A 271 10.94 18.66 -2.47
CA GLU A 271 11.60 18.87 -1.18
C GLU A 271 11.26 20.27 -0.67
N ASP A 272 10.15 20.38 0.05
CA ASP A 272 9.72 21.66 0.62
C ASP A 272 8.72 21.46 1.76
N GLU A 273 8.30 22.57 2.36
CA GLU A 273 7.20 22.65 3.31
C GLU A 273 5.84 22.75 2.59
N ILE A 274 4.86 22.00 3.10
CA ILE A 274 3.49 22.01 2.62
C ILE A 274 2.61 22.64 3.71
N PRO A 275 1.79 23.66 3.38
CA PRO A 275 0.89 24.27 4.34
C PRO A 275 -0.13 23.27 4.86
N LEU A 276 -0.44 23.38 6.15
CA LEU A 276 -1.49 22.59 6.79
C LEU A 276 -2.85 23.24 6.62
N GLU A 277 -3.86 22.40 6.44
CA GLU A 277 -5.28 22.74 6.47
C GLU A 277 -5.92 22.08 7.70
N ASP A 278 -6.82 22.77 8.36
CA ASP A 278 -7.66 22.18 9.40
C ASP A 278 -8.74 21.25 8.80
N SER A 279 -9.56 20.63 9.66
CA SER A 279 -10.68 19.79 9.24
C SER A 279 -11.79 20.54 8.49
N SER A 280 -11.82 21.87 8.60
CA SER A 280 -12.76 22.74 7.88
C SER A 280 -12.22 23.21 6.52
N GLY A 281 -10.96 22.87 6.19
CA GLY A 281 -10.28 23.28 4.96
C GLY A 281 -9.65 24.67 5.04
N ASN A 282 -9.55 25.28 6.21
CA ASN A 282 -8.85 26.56 6.38
C ASN A 282 -7.36 26.30 6.59
N GLN A 283 -6.49 27.14 6.02
CA GLN A 283 -5.06 27.04 6.28
C GLN A 283 -4.73 27.39 7.74
N VAL A 284 -3.90 26.55 8.36
CA VAL A 284 -3.38 26.77 9.72
C VAL A 284 -2.29 27.85 9.67
N PRO A 285 -2.43 28.99 10.36
CA PRO A 285 -1.48 30.11 10.26
C PRO A 285 -0.04 29.73 10.64
N GLY A 286 0.83 29.66 9.63
CA GLY A 286 2.23 29.27 9.80
C GLY A 286 2.44 27.78 10.14
N GLY A 287 1.38 26.96 10.06
CA GLY A 287 1.44 25.53 10.20
C GLY A 287 1.89 24.86 8.90
N GLY A 288 2.87 23.98 8.99
CA GLY A 288 3.44 23.32 7.81
C GLY A 288 4.09 21.98 8.12
N ILE A 289 4.12 21.10 7.11
CA ILE A 289 4.86 19.83 7.16
C ILE A 289 5.97 19.86 6.10
N LYS A 290 7.21 19.68 6.53
CA LYS A 290 8.36 19.54 5.65
C LYS A 290 8.52 18.09 5.21
N VAL A 291 8.45 17.88 3.90
CA VAL A 291 8.55 16.54 3.31
C VAL A 291 9.61 16.50 2.20
N ARG A 292 10.14 15.31 1.96
CA ARG A 292 11.05 15.04 0.86
C ARG A 292 10.59 13.81 0.09
N VAL A 293 10.20 14.01 -1.15
CA VAL A 293 9.77 12.99 -2.11
C VAL A 293 10.88 12.79 -3.13
N ARG A 294 11.29 11.53 -3.31
CA ARG A 294 12.23 11.13 -4.36
C ARG A 294 11.56 10.11 -5.27
N VAL A 295 11.66 10.33 -6.58
CA VAL A 295 11.24 9.36 -7.59
C VAL A 295 12.33 8.29 -7.69
N GLN A 296 11.99 7.05 -7.36
CA GLN A 296 12.91 5.92 -7.46
C GLN A 296 12.88 5.30 -8.87
N GLY A 297 11.74 5.38 -9.56
CA GLY A 297 11.61 5.05 -10.98
C GLY A 297 10.14 4.94 -11.39
N ALA A 298 9.90 4.50 -12.62
CA ALA A 298 8.56 4.29 -13.16
C ALA A 298 8.41 2.90 -13.78
N PHE A 299 7.18 2.42 -13.85
CA PHE A 299 6.82 1.19 -14.55
C PHE A 299 5.41 1.31 -15.12
N SER A 300 5.17 0.70 -16.27
CA SER A 300 3.82 0.61 -16.84
C SER A 300 3.10 -0.55 -16.19
N ALA A 301 1.91 -0.30 -15.63
CA ALA A 301 0.99 -1.33 -15.18
C ALA A 301 0.27 -2.00 -16.37
N THR A 302 0.99 -2.27 -17.45
CA THR A 302 0.50 -3.16 -18.51
C THR A 302 0.58 -4.56 -17.96
N GLY A 303 -0.57 -5.13 -17.59
CA GLY A 303 -0.68 -6.53 -17.19
C GLY A 303 -0.39 -7.46 -18.37
N GLN A 304 0.86 -7.52 -18.83
CA GLN A 304 1.33 -8.58 -19.71
C GLN A 304 1.65 -9.81 -18.85
N GLU A 305 0.58 -10.52 -18.45
CA GLU A 305 0.57 -11.95 -18.76
C GLU A 305 0.30 -12.02 -20.27
N ALA A 306 1.35 -12.26 -21.05
CA ALA A 306 1.26 -12.67 -22.45
C ALA A 306 1.86 -14.07 -22.57
#